data_AF-A0A0F8X6L0-F1
#
_entry.id   AF-A0A0F8X6L0-F1
#
_cell.length_a   1.000
_cell.length_b   1.000
_cell.length_c   1.000
_cell.angle_alpha   90.00
_cell.angle_beta   90.00
_cell.angle_gamma   90.00
#
_symmetry.space_group_name_H-M   'P 1'
#
loop_
_entity.id
_entity.type
_entity.pdbx_description
1 polymer ?
#
loop_
_entity_poly.entity_id
_entity_poly.type
_entity_poly.pdbx_seq_one_letter_code
_entity_poly.pdbx_strand_id
1 'polypeptide(L)'
;INASLPSDSTSSPSVTPQVILIDVREPAELKSTGIIPSAVAVPLASQPDALFLTPDEFETRFGFPKPGVAELAAAAKRGERGPELVFYCKAGVRAKAAAQLAAQAGYDPERIGVYGGSWLDWMERGGKVEKWEGSGYE
;
A
#
# COMPACT_ATOMS: atom_id res chain seq x y z
N ILE A 1 -17.09 45.00 17.00
CA ILE A 1 -17.38 43.87 16.10
C ILE A 1 -16.07 43.15 15.78
N ASN A 2 -15.65 42.21 16.64
CA ASN A 2 -14.41 41.47 16.39
C ASN A 2 -14.76 40.15 15.68
N ALA A 3 -14.17 39.99 14.50
CA ALA A 3 -14.23 38.82 13.66
C ALA A 3 -13.38 37.68 14.25
N SER A 4 -13.87 36.44 14.14
CA SER A 4 -13.04 35.23 14.04
C SER A 4 -13.83 34.09 13.37
N LEU A 5 -13.37 33.69 12.19
CA LEU A 5 -13.51 32.36 11.57
C LEU A 5 -12.09 31.74 11.55
N PRO A 6 -11.87 30.44 11.26
CA PRO A 6 -12.76 29.27 11.25
C PRO A 6 -12.21 28.11 12.13
N SER A 7 -13.02 27.06 12.29
CA SER A 7 -12.65 25.79 12.90
C SER A 7 -11.80 24.96 11.93
N ASP A 8 -10.48 25.13 11.97
CA ASP A 8 -9.55 24.19 11.32
C ASP A 8 -9.33 23.02 12.28
N SER A 9 -9.86 21.84 11.92
CA SER A 9 -9.66 20.62 12.67
C SER A 9 -8.19 20.24 12.63
N THR A 10 -7.51 20.52 13.75
CA THR A 10 -6.16 20.11 14.09
C THR A 10 -5.97 18.60 13.87
N SER A 11 -5.47 18.21 12.69
CA SER A 11 -4.94 16.87 12.50
C SER A 11 -3.52 16.89 13.07
N SER A 12 -3.39 16.41 14.31
CA SER A 12 -2.13 16.24 15.02
C SER A 12 -1.08 15.55 14.12
N PRO A 13 0.14 16.08 13.97
CA PRO A 13 1.23 15.35 13.32
C PRO A 13 1.69 14.26 14.28
N SER A 14 0.96 13.14 14.33
CA SER A 14 1.48 11.93 14.96
C SER A 14 2.63 11.47 14.08
N VAL A 15 3.85 11.50 14.63
CA VAL A 15 5.04 10.84 14.04
C VAL A 15 4.83 9.33 14.16
N THR A 16 3.81 8.82 13.49
CA THR A 16 3.67 7.39 13.25
C THR A 16 4.50 7.08 12.01
N PRO A 17 5.32 6.01 12.02
CA PRO A 17 5.88 5.51 10.78
C PRO A 17 4.72 5.21 9.84
N GLN A 18 4.65 5.95 8.74
CA GLN A 18 3.61 5.75 7.74
C GLN A 18 3.90 4.39 7.09
N VAL A 19 3.06 3.40 7.38
CA VAL A 19 3.15 2.08 6.77
C VAL A 19 2.09 1.99 5.68
N ILE A 20 2.52 1.64 4.48
CA ILE A 20 1.66 1.36 3.34
C ILE A 20 1.57 -0.15 3.19
N LEU A 21 0.39 -0.69 3.44
CA LEU A 21 0.10 -2.11 3.24
C LEU A 21 -0.19 -2.36 1.77
N ILE A 22 0.51 -3.32 1.17
CA ILE A 22 0.34 -3.69 -0.23
C ILE A 22 -0.14 -5.14 -0.30
N ASP A 23 -1.37 -5.32 -0.78
CA ASP A 23 -1.96 -6.63 -1.01
C ASP A 23 -1.59 -7.12 -2.41
N VAL A 24 -0.84 -8.22 -2.48
CA VAL A 24 -0.35 -8.78 -3.75
C VAL A 24 -1.21 -9.93 -4.28
N ARG A 25 -2.42 -10.11 -3.73
CA ARG A 25 -3.39 -11.12 -4.17
C ARG A 25 -4.09 -10.71 -5.47
N GLU A 26 -4.69 -11.70 -6.13
CA GLU A 26 -5.45 -11.45 -7.35
C GLU A 26 -6.83 -10.84 -7.04
N PRO A 27 -7.41 -10.02 -7.94
CA PRO A 27 -8.70 -9.38 -7.74
C PRO A 27 -9.83 -10.34 -7.35
N ALA A 28 -9.83 -11.56 -7.89
CA ALA A 28 -10.83 -12.58 -7.57
C ALA A 28 -10.78 -13.01 -6.09
N GLU A 29 -9.59 -13.06 -5.50
CA GLU A 29 -9.41 -13.31 -4.06
C GLU A 29 -9.97 -12.13 -3.26
N LEU A 30 -9.64 -10.89 -3.66
CA LEU A 30 -10.05 -9.67 -2.95
C LEU A 30 -11.57 -9.45 -2.95
N LYS A 31 -12.24 -9.73 -4.07
CA LYS A 31 -13.71 -9.66 -4.17
C LYS A 31 -14.40 -10.63 -3.21
N SER A 32 -13.77 -11.78 -2.95
CA SER A 32 -14.36 -12.84 -2.12
C SER A 32 -14.07 -12.66 -0.63
N THR A 33 -12.86 -12.21 -0.28
CA THR A 33 -12.42 -12.14 1.11
C THR A 33 -12.36 -10.73 1.68
N GLY A 34 -12.32 -9.71 0.83
CA GLY A 34 -11.93 -8.35 1.21
C GLY A 34 -10.41 -8.18 1.35
N ILE A 35 -10.02 -6.99 1.81
CA ILE A 35 -8.64 -6.54 2.05
C ILE A 35 -8.47 -6.10 3.51
N ILE A 36 -7.21 -6.03 3.96
CA ILE A 36 -6.89 -5.35 5.22
C ILE A 36 -7.22 -3.86 5.04
N PRO A 37 -7.88 -3.19 6.01
CA PRO A 37 -8.17 -1.77 5.91
C PRO A 37 -6.91 -0.96 5.58
N SER A 38 -7.08 0.06 4.76
CA SER A 38 -6.00 0.91 4.22
C SER A 38 -4.96 0.20 3.35
N ALA A 39 -5.17 -1.07 2.97
CA ALA A 39 -4.28 -1.74 2.05
C ALA A 39 -4.56 -1.33 0.60
N VAL A 40 -3.51 -1.17 -0.18
CA VAL A 40 -3.57 -0.96 -1.63
C VAL A 40 -3.40 -2.31 -2.32
N ALA A 41 -4.33 -2.64 -3.20
CA ALA A 41 -4.30 -3.89 -3.97
C ALA A 41 -3.45 -3.73 -5.23
N VAL A 42 -2.37 -4.50 -5.34
CA VAL A 42 -1.50 -4.54 -6.53
C VAL A 42 -1.29 -6.00 -6.93
N PRO A 43 -1.99 -6.54 -7.94
CA PRO A 43 -1.96 -7.97 -8.28
C PRO A 43 -0.63 -8.38 -8.94
N LEU A 44 0.38 -8.68 -8.12
CA LEU A 44 1.72 -9.04 -8.60
C LEU A 44 1.83 -10.50 -9.06
N ALA A 45 0.83 -11.35 -8.82
CA ALA A 45 0.88 -12.73 -9.30
C ALA A 45 0.63 -12.81 -10.81
N SER A 46 -0.32 -12.02 -11.32
CA SER A 46 -0.55 -11.87 -12.77
C SER A 46 0.31 -10.76 -13.41
N GLN A 47 0.73 -9.74 -12.64
CA GLN A 47 1.46 -8.58 -13.16
C GLN A 47 2.73 -8.28 -12.32
N PRO A 48 3.76 -9.15 -12.37
CA PRO A 48 4.99 -8.97 -11.58
C PRO A 48 5.80 -7.75 -12.02
N ASP A 49 5.58 -7.27 -13.24
CA ASP A 49 6.22 -6.09 -13.81
C ASP A 49 5.66 -4.77 -13.24
N ALA A 50 4.53 -4.80 -12.53
CA ALA A 50 3.89 -3.60 -11.97
C ALA A 50 4.82 -2.76 -11.11
N LEU A 51 5.73 -3.39 -10.35
CA LEU A 51 6.69 -2.68 -9.50
C LEU A 51 7.77 -1.94 -10.32
N PHE A 52 8.07 -2.40 -11.53
CA PHE A 52 9.08 -1.82 -12.42
C PHE A 52 8.53 -0.68 -13.28
N LEU A 53 7.20 -0.58 -13.42
CA LEU A 53 6.56 0.51 -14.15
C LEU A 53 6.87 1.86 -13.49
N THR A 54 7.02 2.90 -14.31
CA THR A 54 7.06 4.27 -13.80
C THR A 54 5.72 4.64 -13.11
N PRO A 55 5.68 5.67 -12.23
CA PRO A 55 4.42 6.07 -11.59
C PRO A 55 3.29 6.36 -12.58
N ASP A 56 3.61 6.99 -13.72
CA ASP A 56 2.64 7.33 -14.76
C ASP A 56 2.13 6.08 -15.51
N GLU A 57 3.00 5.13 -15.85
CA GLU A 57 2.63 3.86 -16.48
C GLU A 57 1.79 2.99 -15.54
N PHE A 58 2.16 2.98 -14.25
CA PHE A 58 1.42 2.27 -13.23
C PHE A 58 0.01 2.85 -13.11
N GLU A 59 -0.13 4.16 -12.98
CA GLU A 59 -1.44 4.81 -12.87
C GLU A 59 -2.30 4.58 -14.11
N THR A 60 -1.70 4.63 -15.31
CA THR A 60 -2.40 4.32 -16.56
C THR A 60 -2.93 2.89 -16.60
N ARG A 61 -2.17 1.92 -16.08
CA ARG A 61 -2.52 0.49 -16.11
C ARG A 61 -3.50 0.09 -15.00
N PHE A 62 -3.31 0.64 -13.80
CA PHE A 62 -4.05 0.23 -12.60
C PHE A 62 -5.19 1.18 -12.23
N GLY A 63 -5.18 2.40 -12.78
CA GLY A 63 -6.18 3.45 -12.52
C GLY A 63 -6.01 4.14 -11.16
N PHE A 64 -4.88 3.95 -10.48
CA PHE A 64 -4.57 4.58 -9.20
C PHE A 64 -3.06 4.85 -9.05
N PRO A 65 -2.65 5.83 -8.22
CA PRO A 65 -1.25 6.21 -8.10
C PRO A 65 -0.40 5.10 -7.50
N LYS A 66 0.84 4.98 -7.98
CA LYS A 66 1.80 3.99 -7.51
C LYS A 66 2.06 4.15 -5.99
N PRO A 67 1.84 3.11 -5.18
CA PRO A 67 1.92 3.22 -3.73
C PRO A 67 3.32 3.60 -3.25
N GLY A 68 3.38 4.57 -2.33
CA GLY A 68 4.61 5.02 -1.69
C GLY A 68 5.39 6.08 -2.46
N VAL A 69 5.02 6.40 -3.71
CA VAL A 69 5.71 7.43 -4.51
C VAL A 69 5.35 8.84 -4.03
N ALA A 70 4.06 9.12 -3.87
CA ALA A 70 3.58 10.44 -3.44
C ALA A 70 4.03 10.75 -2.01
N GLU A 71 3.89 9.79 -1.10
CA GLU A 71 4.29 9.93 0.30
C GLU A 71 5.81 10.04 0.45
N LEU A 72 6.59 9.32 -0.37
CA LEU A 72 8.04 9.49 -0.42
C LEU A 72 8.43 10.87 -0.91
N ALA A 73 7.83 11.35 -2.00
CA ALA A 73 8.09 12.69 -2.51
C ALA A 73 7.71 13.77 -1.48
N ALA A 74 6.61 13.57 -0.75
CA ALA A 74 6.18 14.46 0.31
C ALA A 74 7.13 14.43 1.53
N ALA A 75 7.56 13.24 1.96
CA ALA A 75 8.54 13.08 3.03
C ALA A 75 9.91 13.70 2.67
N ALA A 76 10.37 13.51 1.43
CA ALA A 76 11.60 14.12 0.94
C ALA A 76 11.56 15.65 0.98
N LYS A 77 10.42 16.27 0.62
CA LYS A 77 10.22 17.73 0.74
C LYS A 77 10.27 18.23 2.19
N ARG A 78 9.92 17.39 3.16
CA ARG A 78 9.96 17.70 4.60
C ARG A 78 11.27 17.28 5.28
N GLY A 79 12.19 16.63 4.56
CA GLY A 79 13.42 16.07 5.15
C GLY A 79 13.19 14.87 6.07
N GLU A 80 12.08 14.16 5.90
CA GLU A 80 11.67 13.01 6.71
C GLU A 80 11.95 11.68 6.02
N ARG A 81 12.00 10.59 6.79
CA ARG A 81 12.02 9.23 6.23
C ARG A 81 10.67 8.95 5.57
N GLY A 82 10.70 8.47 4.33
CA GLY A 82 9.48 8.07 3.63
C GLY A 82 8.81 6.84 4.27
N PRO A 83 7.57 6.52 3.86
CA PRO A 83 6.83 5.41 4.41
C PRO A 83 7.50 4.05 4.17
N GLU A 84 7.17 3.08 5.00
CA GLU A 84 7.53 1.67 4.81
C GLU A 84 6.46 0.97 3.97
N LEU A 85 6.87 0.19 2.98
CA LEU A 85 6.01 -0.58 2.10
C LEU A 85 5.99 -2.03 2.60
N VAL A 86 4.88 -2.45 3.18
CA VAL A 86 4.73 -3.80 3.74
C VAL A 86 3.86 -4.64 2.82
N PHE A 87 4.47 -5.64 2.19
CA PHE A 87 3.80 -6.55 1.29
C PHE A 87 3.15 -7.71 2.06
N TYR A 88 1.93 -8.07 1.68
CA TYR A 88 1.24 -9.27 2.18
C TYR A 88 0.46 -9.95 1.06
N CYS A 89 0.20 -11.24 1.21
CA CYS A 89 -0.61 -12.00 0.25
C CYS A 89 -1.63 -12.87 0.97
N LYS A 90 -1.88 -14.09 0.50
CA LYS A 90 -2.70 -15.07 1.22
C LYS A 90 -1.95 -15.69 2.41
N ALA A 91 -0.74 -16.21 2.17
CA ALA A 91 0.01 -17.05 3.12
C ALA A 91 1.52 -16.72 3.18
N GLY A 92 1.92 -15.50 2.79
CA GLY A 92 3.31 -15.03 2.87
C GLY A 92 4.22 -15.35 1.68
N VAL A 93 3.95 -16.41 0.92
CA VAL A 93 4.84 -16.86 -0.18
C VAL A 93 5.03 -15.77 -1.24
N ARG A 94 3.94 -15.27 -1.81
CA ARG A 94 3.98 -14.19 -2.83
C ARG A 94 4.48 -12.87 -2.26
N ALA A 95 4.27 -12.60 -0.98
CA ALA A 95 4.68 -11.35 -0.35
C ALA A 95 6.22 -11.24 -0.27
N LYS A 96 6.91 -12.35 0.00
CA LYS A 96 8.38 -12.40 -0.04
C LYS A 96 8.92 -12.12 -1.45
N ALA A 97 8.32 -12.76 -2.46
CA ALA A 97 8.70 -12.52 -3.85
C ALA A 97 8.45 -11.06 -4.27
N ALA A 98 7.32 -10.48 -3.88
CA ALA A 98 6.99 -9.08 -4.12
C ALA A 98 8.02 -8.11 -3.52
N ALA A 99 8.43 -8.34 -2.27
CA ALA A 99 9.47 -7.53 -1.64
C ALA A 99 10.82 -7.63 -2.37
N GLN A 100 11.20 -8.82 -2.83
CA GLN A 100 12.41 -9.01 -3.63
C GLN A 100 12.31 -8.31 -5.00
N LEU A 101 11.15 -8.35 -5.65
CA LEU A 101 10.91 -7.64 -6.90
C LEU A 101 10.94 -6.12 -6.68
N ALA A 102 10.38 -5.62 -5.58
CA ALA A 102 10.44 -4.21 -5.23
C ALA A 102 11.89 -3.74 -5.03
N ALA A 103 12.71 -4.50 -4.31
CA ALA A 103 14.13 -4.19 -4.15
C ALA A 103 14.86 -4.15 -5.51
N GLN A 104 14.56 -5.09 -6.42
CA GLN A 104 15.11 -5.10 -7.78
C GLN A 104 14.60 -3.96 -8.66
N ALA A 105 13.38 -3.49 -8.42
CA ALA A 105 12.78 -2.33 -9.09
C ALA A 105 13.32 -0.98 -8.58
N GLY A 106 14.28 -0.99 -7.65
CA GLY A 106 14.94 0.21 -7.15
C GLY A 106 14.26 0.87 -5.95
N TYR A 107 13.32 0.18 -5.30
CA TYR A 107 12.79 0.64 -4.01
C TYR A 107 13.85 0.47 -2.92
N ASP A 108 13.83 1.37 -1.94
CA ASP A 108 14.75 1.35 -0.81
C ASP A 108 14.53 0.08 0.04
N PRO A 109 15.52 -0.83 0.12
CA PRO A 109 15.38 -2.10 0.83
C PRO A 109 15.15 -1.93 2.34
N GLU A 110 15.58 -0.82 2.94
CA GLU A 110 15.35 -0.55 4.37
C GLU A 110 13.89 -0.17 4.67
N ARG A 111 13.11 0.11 3.61
CA ARG A 111 11.70 0.51 3.67
C ARG A 111 10.78 -0.57 3.09
N ILE A 112 11.30 -1.73 2.75
CA ILE A 112 10.53 -2.86 2.25
C ILE A 112 10.34 -3.87 3.39
N GLY A 113 9.08 -4.08 3.77
CA GLY A 113 8.68 -5.07 4.75
C GLY A 113 7.86 -6.21 4.14
N VAL A 114 7.84 -7.35 4.82
CA VAL A 114 6.99 -8.49 4.45
C VAL A 114 6.19 -8.94 5.65
N TYR A 115 4.86 -8.93 5.52
CA TYR A 115 4.00 -9.55 6.50
C TYR A 115 3.83 -11.05 6.18
N GLY A 116 4.70 -11.85 6.80
CA GLY A 116 4.82 -13.29 6.52
C GLY A 116 3.56 -14.11 6.84
N GLY A 117 2.81 -13.75 7.88
CA GLY A 117 1.53 -14.38 8.21
C GLY A 117 0.41 -14.03 7.22
N SER A 118 0.51 -12.85 6.60
CA SER A 118 -0.36 -12.43 5.50
C SER A 118 -1.85 -12.48 5.86
N TRP A 119 -2.74 -12.59 4.88
CA TRP A 119 -4.18 -12.62 5.08
C TRP A 119 -4.65 -13.68 6.09
N LEU A 120 -4.07 -14.88 6.06
CA LEU A 120 -4.49 -15.97 6.96
C LEU A 120 -4.21 -15.64 8.44
N ASP A 121 -3.02 -15.14 8.77
CA ASP A 121 -2.69 -14.73 10.15
C ASP A 121 -3.54 -13.52 10.59
N TRP A 122 -3.81 -12.57 9.67
CA TRP A 122 -4.68 -11.43 9.96
C TRP A 122 -6.10 -11.87 10.36
N MET A 123 -6.67 -12.80 9.59
CA MET A 123 -8.00 -13.37 9.86
C MET A 123 -8.01 -14.21 11.14
N GLU A 124 -6.97 -15.01 11.36
CA GLU A 124 -6.82 -15.83 12.58
C GLU A 124 -6.79 -14.96 13.85
N ARG A 125 -6.20 -13.77 13.76
CA ARG A 125 -6.16 -12.78 14.85
C ARG A 125 -7.45 -11.96 15.00
N GLY A 126 -8.48 -12.21 14.20
CA GLY A 126 -9.71 -11.43 14.22
C GLY A 126 -9.54 -10.00 13.71
N GLY A 127 -8.60 -9.80 12.77
CA GLY A 127 -8.34 -8.51 12.17
C GLY A 127 -9.54 -7.95 11.41
N LYS A 128 -9.64 -6.62 11.34
CA LYS A 128 -10.71 -5.94 10.59
C LYS A 128 -10.56 -6.20 9.10
N VAL A 129 -11.69 -6.27 8.39
CA VAL A 129 -11.73 -6.48 6.94
C VAL A 129 -12.51 -5.37 6.28
N GLU A 130 -12.00 -4.88 5.16
CA GLU A 130 -12.67 -3.93 4.28
C GLU A 130 -13.06 -4.62 2.97
N LYS A 131 -14.25 -4.31 2.47
CA LYS A 131 -14.73 -4.86 1.20
C LYS A 131 -13.96 -4.20 0.06
N TRP A 132 -13.37 -5.00 -0.82
CA TRP A 132 -12.70 -4.50 -2.00
C TRP A 132 -13.69 -4.31 -3.14
N GLU A 133 -13.96 -3.06 -3.51
CA GLU A 133 -14.91 -2.71 -4.58
C GLU A 133 -14.28 -2.76 -5.98
N GLY A 134 -12.97 -3.01 -6.07
CA GLY A 134 -12.21 -3.06 -7.33
C GLY A 134 -11.79 -1.68 -7.82
N SER A 135 -10.57 -1.57 -8.37
CA SER A 135 -10.32 -0.52 -9.37
C SER A 135 -10.92 -1.05 -10.68
N GLY A 136 -11.83 -0.29 -11.29
CA GLY A 136 -12.60 -0.72 -12.47
C GLY A 136 -11.77 -0.82 -13.75
N TYR A 137 -10.69 -1.59 -13.75
CA TYR A 137 -10.01 -1.99 -14.97
C TYR A 137 -10.69 -3.25 -15.52
N GLU A 138 -11.61 -3.05 -16.46
CA GLU A 138 -12.08 -4.10 -17.39
C GLU A 138 -11.14 -4.22 -18.58
#